data_AF-A0A176W339-F1
#
_entry.id   AF-A0A176W339-F1
#
_cell.length_a   1.000
_cell.length_b   1.000
_cell.length_c   1.000
_cell.angle_alpha   90.00
_cell.angle_beta   90.00
_cell.angle_gamma   90.00
#
_symmetry.space_group_name_H-M   'P 1'
#
loop_
_entity.id
_entity.type
_entity.pdbx_description
1 polymer ?
#
loop_
_entity_poly.entity_id
_entity_poly.type
_entity_poly.pdbx_seq_one_letter_code
_entity_poly.pdbx_strand_id
1 'polypeptide(L)'
;MDSAREEPELPSAIQDLVQRLEGQGEPITQLPNLSWHAPEFFPERASLSTITGWRSQVRHRVLEAIGNCNTFESLNVGDICDDDISRLTASEWEIVFRGFRLSARCWSNLASGLRGHSDSKLKWLELGGDVWEDESAVKHVAEMINSAPLLETLTLQGFSEDMEDETVEILSQRWSRARH
;
A
#
# COMPACT_ATOMS: atom_id res chain seq x y z
N MET A 1 34.29 -20.89 8.24
CA MET A 1 34.20 -20.19 6.94
C MET A 1 32.86 -19.52 6.95
N ASP A 2 32.84 -18.25 7.35
CA ASP A 2 31.67 -17.39 7.20
C ASP A 2 31.52 -17.08 5.71
N SER A 3 30.59 -17.76 5.05
CA SER A 3 30.12 -17.33 3.74
C SER A 3 29.33 -16.05 3.97
N ALA A 4 30.02 -14.92 3.91
CA ALA A 4 29.38 -13.62 3.74
C ALA A 4 28.46 -13.76 2.52
N ARG A 5 27.15 -13.76 2.77
CA ARG A 5 26.16 -13.53 1.71
C ARG A 5 26.50 -12.17 1.15
N GLU A 6 27.14 -12.12 -0.01
CA GLU A 6 27.10 -10.93 -0.85
C GLU A 6 25.61 -10.62 -1.06
N GLU A 7 25.12 -9.57 -0.41
CA GLU A 7 23.80 -9.04 -0.73
C GLU A 7 23.86 -8.66 -2.21
N PRO A 8 23.00 -9.24 -3.08
CA PRO A 8 22.99 -8.86 -4.47
C PRO A 8 22.73 -7.36 -4.57
N GLU A 9 23.61 -6.67 -5.29
CA GLU A 9 23.49 -5.23 -5.49
C GLU A 9 22.11 -4.91 -6.07
N LEU A 10 21.34 -4.11 -5.34
CA LEU A 10 20.07 -3.59 -5.81
C LEU A 10 20.32 -2.87 -7.14
N PRO A 11 19.49 -3.11 -8.18
CA PRO A 11 19.54 -2.27 -9.38
C PRO A 11 19.47 -0.81 -8.96
N SER A 12 20.32 0.04 -9.54
CA SER A 12 20.49 1.43 -9.11
C SER A 12 19.17 2.21 -9.04
N ALA A 13 18.23 1.93 -9.94
CA ALA A 13 16.89 2.52 -9.93
C ALA A 13 16.04 2.13 -8.70
N ILE A 14 16.13 0.87 -8.24
CA ILE A 14 15.42 0.42 -7.03
C ILE A 14 16.09 1.01 -5.78
N GLN A 15 17.41 1.12 -5.79
CA GLN A 15 18.14 1.73 -4.68
C GLN A 15 17.82 3.22 -4.53
N ASP A 16 17.78 3.97 -5.63
CA ASP A 16 17.36 5.38 -5.65
C ASP A 16 15.92 5.53 -5.15
N LEU A 17 15.00 4.69 -5.64
CA LEU A 17 13.61 4.69 -5.20
C LEU A 17 13.49 4.47 -3.69
N VAL A 18 14.12 3.41 -3.16
CA VAL A 18 14.07 3.09 -1.72
C VAL A 18 14.68 4.22 -0.90
N GLN A 19 15.82 4.78 -1.29
CA GLN A 19 16.44 5.90 -0.58
C GLN A 19 15.50 7.10 -0.47
N ARG A 20 14.87 7.48 -1.58
CA ARG A 20 13.95 8.61 -1.61
C ARG A 20 12.68 8.36 -0.78
N LEU A 21 12.14 7.14 -0.81
CA LEU A 21 11.02 6.71 0.04
C LEU A 21 11.37 6.74 1.54
N GLU A 22 12.62 6.41 1.88
CA GLU A 22 13.18 6.48 3.24
C GLU A 22 13.55 7.93 3.67
N GLY A 23 13.27 8.94 2.82
CA GLY A 23 13.56 10.34 3.10
C GLY A 23 15.02 10.76 2.83
N GLN A 24 15.80 9.92 2.15
CA GLN A 24 17.15 10.22 1.68
C GLN A 24 17.07 10.70 0.23
N GLY A 25 17.00 12.03 0.03
CA GLY A 25 16.98 12.65 -1.31
C GLY A 25 15.73 13.49 -1.57
N GLU A 26 15.43 13.71 -2.85
CA GLU A 26 14.27 14.51 -3.24
C GLU A 26 12.95 13.78 -2.89
N PRO A 27 12.02 14.45 -2.18
CA PRO A 27 10.75 13.88 -1.76
C PRO A 27 9.98 13.24 -2.92
N ILE A 28 9.39 12.07 -2.68
CA ILE A 28 8.47 11.44 -3.63
C ILE A 28 7.05 11.81 -3.22
N THR A 29 6.38 12.58 -4.08
CA THR A 29 4.97 12.98 -3.88
C THR A 29 3.98 12.00 -4.52
N GLN A 30 4.44 11.23 -5.52
CA GLN A 30 3.68 10.18 -6.22
C GLN A 30 4.58 8.97 -6.52
N LEU A 31 4.07 7.77 -6.31
CA LEU A 31 4.79 6.52 -6.56
C LEU A 31 4.89 6.25 -8.08
N PRO A 32 6.06 5.84 -8.62
CA PRO A 32 6.14 5.32 -9.98
C PRO A 32 5.54 3.91 -10.08
N ASN A 33 4.96 3.57 -11.22
CA ASN A 33 4.39 2.24 -11.43
C ASN A 33 5.47 1.12 -11.32
N LEU A 34 5.38 0.32 -10.27
CA LEU A 34 6.36 -0.73 -9.94
C LEU A 34 6.29 -1.93 -10.87
N SER A 35 5.12 -2.22 -11.45
CA SER A 35 4.96 -3.33 -12.40
C SER A 35 5.80 -3.08 -13.66
N TRP A 36 5.87 -1.81 -14.09
CA TRP A 36 6.69 -1.39 -15.22
C TRP A 36 8.16 -1.22 -14.81
N HIS A 37 8.43 -0.49 -13.73
CA HIS A 37 9.80 -0.12 -13.38
C HIS A 37 10.60 -1.26 -12.74
N ALA A 38 9.91 -2.26 -12.17
CA ALA A 38 10.50 -3.31 -11.37
C ALA A 38 9.81 -4.68 -11.57
N PRO A 39 9.57 -5.15 -12.82
CA PRO A 39 8.80 -6.38 -13.09
C PRO A 39 9.44 -7.63 -12.48
N GLU A 40 10.77 -7.62 -12.30
CA GLU A 40 11.51 -8.69 -11.63
C GLU A 40 11.17 -8.84 -10.13
N PHE A 41 10.64 -7.79 -9.51
CA PHE A 41 10.23 -7.74 -8.10
C PHE A 41 8.71 -7.66 -7.94
N PHE A 42 7.99 -7.21 -8.97
CA PHE A 42 6.53 -7.07 -9.00
C PHE A 42 5.93 -7.78 -10.22
N PRO A 43 6.09 -9.11 -10.35
CA PRO A 43 5.61 -9.85 -11.50
C PRO A 43 4.09 -10.02 -11.44
N GLU A 44 3.53 -10.55 -12.52
CA GLU A 44 2.13 -10.97 -12.59
C GLU A 44 1.81 -12.04 -11.52
N ARG A 45 0.54 -12.13 -11.12
CA ARG A 45 0.04 -13.09 -10.10
C ARG A 45 0.54 -14.51 -10.33
N ALA A 46 0.46 -15.00 -11.58
CA ALA A 46 0.86 -16.36 -11.94
C ALA A 46 2.35 -16.64 -11.68
N SER A 47 3.17 -15.58 -11.62
CA SER A 47 4.61 -15.65 -11.43
C SER A 47 5.07 -15.23 -10.04
N LEU A 48 4.17 -14.91 -9.10
CA LEU A 48 4.54 -14.58 -7.72
C LEU A 48 5.34 -15.68 -7.03
N SER A 49 5.04 -16.94 -7.32
CA SER A 49 5.78 -18.09 -6.77
C SER A 49 7.25 -18.15 -7.22
N THR A 50 7.61 -17.43 -8.28
CA THR A 50 8.99 -17.32 -8.77
C THR A 50 9.82 -16.31 -7.97
N ILE A 51 9.18 -15.41 -7.21
CA ILE A 51 9.83 -14.47 -6.31
C ILE A 51 10.32 -15.22 -5.07
N THR A 52 11.59 -15.60 -5.09
CA THR A 52 12.22 -16.37 -4.01
C THR A 52 13.60 -15.80 -3.68
N GLY A 53 14.14 -16.18 -2.52
CA GLY A 53 15.46 -15.77 -2.08
C GLY A 53 15.59 -14.25 -1.99
N TRP A 54 16.66 -13.70 -2.60
CA TRP A 54 16.98 -12.28 -2.52
C TRP A 54 15.93 -11.37 -3.18
N ARG A 55 15.23 -11.83 -4.21
CA ARG A 55 14.18 -11.02 -4.88
C ARG A 55 13.01 -10.74 -3.95
N SER A 56 12.63 -11.73 -3.15
CA SER A 56 11.59 -11.58 -2.12
C SER A 56 12.02 -10.56 -1.04
N GLN A 57 13.31 -10.55 -0.67
CA GLN A 57 13.84 -9.59 0.28
C GLN A 57 13.83 -8.16 -0.27
N VAL A 58 14.23 -7.97 -1.53
CA VAL A 58 14.17 -6.67 -2.21
C VAL A 58 12.72 -6.17 -2.30
N ARG A 59 11.81 -7.02 -2.76
CA ARG A 59 10.38 -6.70 -2.82
C ARG A 59 9.84 -6.26 -1.47
N HIS A 60 10.13 -7.02 -0.41
CA HIS A 60 9.70 -6.67 0.95
C HIS A 60 10.27 -5.32 1.41
N ARG A 61 11.55 -5.04 1.12
CA ARG A 61 12.17 -3.76 1.44
C ARG A 61 11.51 -2.59 0.71
N VAL A 62 11.20 -2.75 -0.57
CA VAL A 62 10.49 -1.73 -1.36
C VAL A 62 9.11 -1.47 -0.75
N LEU A 63 8.34 -2.52 -0.46
CA LEU A 63 7.01 -2.39 0.16
C LEU A 63 7.06 -1.71 1.54
N GLU A 64 8.07 -2.04 2.36
CA GLU A 64 8.28 -1.40 3.65
C GLU A 64 8.67 0.08 3.52
N ALA A 65 9.51 0.42 2.54
CA ALA A 65 9.88 1.81 2.24
C ALA A 65 8.66 2.61 1.74
N ILE A 66 7.83 2.01 0.87
CA ILE A 66 6.58 2.62 0.40
C ILE A 66 5.67 2.90 1.58
N GLY A 67 5.47 1.91 2.45
CA GLY A 67 4.66 2.10 3.63
C GLY A 67 5.20 3.26 4.47
N ASN A 68 6.49 3.26 4.78
CA ASN A 68 7.09 4.26 5.69
C ASN A 68 7.25 5.66 5.07
N CYS A 69 6.94 5.83 3.79
CA CYS A 69 7.05 7.10 3.08
C CYS A 69 5.99 8.09 3.57
N ASN A 70 6.43 9.21 4.15
CA ASN A 70 5.56 10.26 4.68
C ASN A 70 5.44 11.50 3.78
N THR A 71 6.02 11.44 2.58
CA THR A 71 6.04 12.53 1.60
C THR A 71 5.00 12.36 0.51
N PHE A 72 4.34 11.21 0.40
CA PHE A 72 3.28 10.99 -0.57
C PHE A 72 2.11 11.97 -0.36
N GLU A 73 1.77 12.67 -1.43
CA GLU A 73 0.56 13.48 -1.52
C GLU A 73 -0.55 12.72 -2.27
N SER A 74 -0.14 11.86 -3.21
CA SER A 74 -0.99 10.97 -3.99
C SER A 74 -0.43 9.55 -4.01
N LEU A 75 -1.29 8.57 -3.72
CA LEU A 75 -0.98 7.16 -3.87
C LEU A 75 -2.08 6.49 -4.70
N ASN A 76 -1.71 6.02 -5.89
CA ASN A 76 -2.54 5.10 -6.66
C ASN A 76 -2.09 3.68 -6.32
N VAL A 77 -3.00 2.86 -5.81
CA VAL A 77 -2.70 1.47 -5.45
C VAL A 77 -2.34 0.64 -6.70
N GLY A 78 -2.90 1.01 -7.85
CA GLY A 78 -2.53 0.47 -9.16
C GLY A 78 -1.06 0.68 -9.52
N ASP A 79 -0.39 1.71 -9.00
CA ASP A 79 1.05 1.87 -9.22
C ASP A 79 1.88 0.82 -8.48
N ILE A 80 1.33 0.14 -7.46
CA ILE A 80 2.02 -0.93 -6.72
C ILE A 80 1.72 -2.30 -7.36
N CYS A 81 0.46 -2.52 -7.71
CA CYS A 81 -0.06 -3.84 -8.08
C CYS A 81 -0.65 -3.89 -9.49
N ASP A 82 -0.42 -2.90 -10.35
CA ASP A 82 -0.90 -2.87 -11.73
C ASP A 82 -2.42 -3.08 -11.84
N ASP A 83 -3.17 -2.49 -10.90
CA ASP A 83 -4.60 -2.68 -10.68
C ASP A 83 -5.05 -4.13 -10.33
N ASP A 84 -4.12 -5.10 -10.23
CA ASP A 84 -4.36 -6.47 -9.78
C ASP A 84 -3.89 -6.66 -8.34
N ILE A 85 -4.80 -6.49 -7.38
CA ILE A 85 -4.50 -6.61 -5.94
C ILE A 85 -3.97 -7.98 -5.53
N SER A 86 -4.25 -9.02 -6.32
CA SER A 86 -3.76 -10.37 -6.06
C SER A 86 -2.26 -10.51 -6.33
N ARG A 87 -1.62 -9.47 -6.90
CA ARG A 87 -0.16 -9.31 -7.00
C ARG A 87 0.50 -8.99 -5.66
N LEU A 88 -0.26 -8.79 -4.59
CA LEU A 88 0.25 -8.65 -3.23
C LEU A 88 -0.43 -9.67 -2.30
N THR A 89 0.36 -10.29 -1.43
CA THR A 89 -0.17 -11.16 -0.37
C THR A 89 -0.76 -10.33 0.77
N ALA A 90 -1.61 -10.94 1.61
CA ALA A 90 -2.17 -10.27 2.80
C ALA A 90 -1.08 -9.68 3.71
N SER A 91 0.04 -10.39 3.91
CA SER A 91 1.18 -9.88 4.68
C SER A 91 1.90 -8.71 4.01
N GLU A 92 1.93 -8.67 2.68
CA GLU A 92 2.54 -7.56 1.93
C GLU A 92 1.68 -6.31 1.98
N TRP A 93 0.36 -6.47 1.91
CA TRP A 93 -0.58 -5.39 2.20
C TRP A 93 -0.38 -4.86 3.62
N GLU A 94 -0.24 -5.74 4.62
CA GLU A 94 0.04 -5.32 6.00
C GLU A 94 1.31 -4.45 6.08
N ILE A 95 2.38 -4.82 5.35
CA ILE A 95 3.64 -4.08 5.34
C ILE A 95 3.47 -2.68 4.75
N VAL A 96 2.83 -2.58 3.57
CA VAL A 96 2.56 -1.29 2.92
C VAL A 96 1.71 -0.41 3.84
N PHE A 97 0.67 -0.97 4.47
CA PHE A 97 -0.20 -0.18 5.32
C PHE A 97 0.41 0.17 6.68
N ARG A 98 1.30 -0.66 7.23
CA ARG A 98 1.96 -0.39 8.51
C ARG A 98 2.68 0.95 8.53
N GLY A 99 3.37 1.30 7.44
CA GLY A 99 4.17 2.51 7.41
C GLY A 99 3.34 3.80 7.25
N PHE A 100 2.10 3.73 6.74
CA PHE A 100 1.12 4.82 6.86
C PHE A 100 0.65 5.04 8.31
N ARG A 101 1.37 4.42 9.28
CA ARG A 101 1.12 4.40 10.73
C ARG A 101 -0.21 3.76 11.11
N LEU A 102 -0.69 2.83 10.28
CA LEU A 102 -1.66 1.84 10.70
C LEU A 102 -0.93 0.68 11.37
N SER A 103 -0.59 0.81 12.65
CA SER A 103 0.12 -0.29 13.32
C SER A 103 -0.76 -1.54 13.38
N ALA A 104 -0.19 -2.74 13.27
CA ALA A 104 -0.90 -3.99 13.58
C ALA A 104 -1.45 -4.03 15.04
N ARG A 105 -0.97 -3.13 15.91
CA ARG A 105 -1.54 -2.85 17.24
C ARG A 105 -2.80 -1.97 17.20
N CYS A 106 -3.03 -1.22 16.13
CA CYS A 106 -4.25 -0.44 15.91
C CYS A 106 -5.47 -1.35 15.72
N TRP A 107 -5.31 -2.49 15.04
CA TRP A 107 -6.36 -3.50 14.89
C TRP A 107 -6.80 -4.12 16.24
N SER A 108 -5.85 -4.48 17.12
CA SER A 108 -6.19 -5.06 18.43
C SER A 108 -6.70 -4.03 19.45
N ASN A 109 -6.28 -2.77 19.35
CA ASN A 109 -6.75 -1.70 20.23
C ASN A 109 -8.11 -1.13 19.80
N LEU A 110 -8.51 -1.22 18.52
CA LEU A 110 -9.84 -0.78 18.08
C LEU A 110 -10.98 -1.67 18.61
N ALA A 111 -10.69 -2.96 18.84
CA ALA A 111 -11.63 -3.88 19.49
C ALA A 111 -11.82 -3.61 21.00
N SER A 112 -11.03 -2.72 21.62
CA SER A 112 -11.16 -2.41 23.06
C SER A 112 -11.05 -0.93 23.48
N GLY A 113 -10.77 0.03 22.59
CA GLY A 113 -11.03 1.44 22.86
C GLY A 113 -10.02 2.45 22.29
N LEU A 114 -10.60 3.49 21.68
CA LEU A 114 -10.15 4.90 21.61
C LEU A 114 -8.89 5.29 20.78
N ARG A 115 -9.18 6.09 19.74
CA ARG A 115 -8.73 7.49 19.49
C ARG A 115 -7.22 7.80 19.34
N GLY A 116 -6.88 8.25 18.12
CA GLY A 116 -5.90 9.32 17.88
C GLY A 116 -4.51 8.87 17.46
N HIS A 117 -4.18 9.02 16.17
CA HIS A 117 -2.88 9.43 15.62
C HIS A 117 -2.95 9.39 14.10
N SER A 118 -2.66 10.51 13.42
CA SER A 118 -2.59 10.52 11.97
C SER A 118 -1.83 11.74 11.41
N ASP A 119 -0.51 11.59 11.33
CA ASP A 119 0.40 12.56 10.68
C ASP A 119 0.44 12.35 9.14
N SER A 120 -0.51 11.61 8.56
CA SER A 120 -0.54 11.31 7.13
C SER A 120 -0.86 12.56 6.31
N LYS A 121 -0.01 12.86 5.33
CA LYS A 121 -0.20 13.95 4.36
C LYS A 121 -0.98 13.52 3.11
N LEU A 122 -1.43 12.27 3.06
CA LEU A 122 -2.17 11.73 1.93
C LEU A 122 -3.45 12.54 1.72
N LYS A 123 -3.58 13.17 0.56
CA LYS A 123 -4.75 13.99 0.18
C LYS A 123 -5.62 13.31 -0.85
N TRP A 124 -5.06 12.43 -1.66
CA TRP A 124 -5.77 11.73 -2.69
C TRP A 124 -5.45 10.24 -2.65
N LEU A 125 -6.49 9.42 -2.61
CA LEU A 125 -6.42 7.98 -2.71
C LEU A 125 -7.26 7.56 -3.89
N GLU A 126 -6.62 6.86 -4.83
CA GLU A 126 -7.28 6.26 -5.98
C GLU A 126 -7.18 4.74 -5.88
N LEU A 127 -8.33 4.08 -5.97
CA LEU A 127 -8.49 2.63 -5.90
C LEU A 127 -9.17 2.17 -7.20
N GLY A 128 -8.40 1.61 -8.12
CA GLY A 128 -8.87 1.10 -9.40
C GLY A 128 -8.82 -0.43 -9.48
N GLY A 129 -9.72 -1.03 -10.28
CA GLY A 129 -9.66 -2.44 -10.67
C GLY A 129 -10.52 -3.40 -9.82
N ASP A 130 -10.24 -4.70 -9.89
CA ASP A 130 -10.97 -5.80 -9.22
C ASP A 130 -10.76 -5.83 -7.69
N VAL A 131 -10.33 -4.70 -7.11
CA VAL A 131 -10.08 -4.48 -5.68
C VAL A 131 -11.30 -4.86 -4.82
N TRP A 132 -12.49 -4.83 -5.41
CA TRP A 132 -13.77 -4.98 -4.73
C TRP A 132 -14.34 -6.40 -4.76
N GLU A 133 -13.73 -7.34 -5.49
CA GLU A 133 -14.17 -8.75 -5.47
C GLU A 133 -13.82 -9.45 -4.14
N ASP A 134 -12.86 -8.90 -3.38
CA ASP A 134 -12.44 -9.44 -2.10
C ASP A 134 -13.05 -8.62 -0.94
N GLU A 135 -13.97 -9.23 -0.19
CA GLU A 135 -14.61 -8.64 0.99
C GLU A 135 -13.60 -8.19 2.06
N SER A 136 -12.40 -8.80 2.09
CA SER A 136 -11.33 -8.37 2.97
C SER A 136 -10.76 -7.01 2.53
N ALA A 137 -10.64 -6.72 1.23
CA ALA A 137 -10.12 -5.46 0.72
C ALA A 137 -10.99 -4.26 1.15
N VAL A 138 -12.32 -4.43 1.18
CA VAL A 138 -13.28 -3.43 1.67
C VAL A 138 -12.97 -3.00 3.10
N LYS A 139 -12.67 -3.96 3.98
CA LYS A 139 -12.35 -3.70 5.40
C LYS A 139 -11.04 -2.92 5.52
N HIS A 140 -10.05 -3.23 4.69
CA HIS A 140 -8.77 -2.51 4.68
C HIS A 140 -8.93 -1.06 4.19
N VAL A 141 -9.69 -0.83 3.12
CA VAL A 141 -9.95 0.53 2.61
C VAL A 141 -10.74 1.37 3.62
N ALA A 142 -11.75 0.77 4.25
CA ALA A 142 -12.54 1.42 5.31
C ALA A 142 -11.69 1.91 6.49
N GLU A 143 -10.58 1.24 6.77
CA GLU A 143 -9.61 1.64 7.79
C GLU A 143 -8.64 2.72 7.31
N MET A 144 -8.19 2.65 6.05
CA MET A 144 -7.35 3.71 5.46
C MET A 144 -8.04 5.07 5.53
N ILE A 145 -9.33 5.11 5.18
CA ILE A 145 -10.16 6.34 5.25
C ILE A 145 -10.19 6.89 6.69
N ASN A 146 -10.33 6.02 7.69
CA ASN A 146 -10.37 6.45 9.09
C ASN A 146 -9.03 7.00 9.60
N SER A 147 -7.91 6.63 8.98
CA SER A 147 -6.57 6.96 9.47
C SER A 147 -5.84 8.02 8.66
N ALA A 148 -6.44 8.50 7.57
CA ALA A 148 -5.94 9.62 6.78
C ALA A 148 -6.87 10.85 6.91
N PRO A 149 -6.72 11.68 7.97
CA PRO A 149 -7.62 12.81 8.24
C PRO A 149 -7.49 13.92 7.19
N LEU A 150 -6.33 13.98 6.50
CA LEU A 150 -6.06 14.92 5.43
C LEU A 150 -6.48 14.41 4.05
N LEU A 151 -7.01 13.18 3.93
CA LEU A 151 -7.42 12.59 2.67
C LEU A 151 -8.62 13.37 2.13
N GLU A 152 -8.45 14.29 1.19
CA GLU A 152 -9.49 15.19 0.62
C GLU A 152 -10.37 14.48 -0.41
N THR A 153 -9.77 13.61 -1.23
CA THR A 153 -10.43 12.94 -2.36
C THR A 153 -10.22 11.43 -2.27
N LEU A 154 -11.32 10.69 -2.38
CA LEU A 154 -11.32 9.24 -2.60
C LEU A 154 -11.93 8.99 -3.96
N THR A 155 -11.15 8.43 -4.88
CA THR A 155 -11.61 8.02 -6.19
C THR A 155 -11.61 6.51 -6.22
N LEU A 156 -12.76 5.92 -6.51
CA LEU A 156 -12.85 4.50 -6.81
C LEU A 156 -13.01 4.43 -8.34
N GLN A 157 -12.17 3.68 -9.05
CA GLN A 157 -12.23 3.48 -10.50
C GLN A 157 -12.40 1.98 -10.81
N GLY A 158 -12.81 1.64 -12.03
CA GLY A 158 -13.02 0.24 -12.43
C GLY A 158 -14.43 -0.30 -12.14
N PHE A 159 -15.44 0.58 -12.04
CA PHE A 159 -16.83 0.18 -11.85
C PHE A 159 -17.40 -0.52 -13.10
N SER A 160 -17.30 -1.84 -13.16
CA SER A 160 -18.23 -2.66 -13.92
C SER A 160 -19.15 -3.36 -12.93
N GLU A 161 -20.29 -2.74 -12.62
CA GLU A 161 -21.54 -3.35 -12.13
C GLU A 161 -21.55 -4.25 -10.86
N ASP A 162 -20.41 -4.61 -10.24
CA ASP A 162 -20.34 -5.70 -9.25
C ASP A 162 -20.05 -5.28 -7.79
N MET A 163 -19.99 -3.98 -7.49
CA MET A 163 -19.78 -3.52 -6.10
C MET A 163 -21.09 -3.63 -5.31
N GLU A 164 -21.11 -4.51 -4.30
CA GLU A 164 -22.29 -4.70 -3.44
C GLU A 164 -22.67 -3.40 -2.71
N ASP A 165 -23.97 -3.08 -2.67
CA ASP A 165 -24.51 -1.90 -1.99
C ASP A 165 -24.02 -1.78 -0.53
N GLU A 166 -23.81 -2.92 0.15
CA GLU A 166 -23.27 -2.99 1.51
C GLU A 166 -21.85 -2.39 1.59
N THR A 167 -21.02 -2.65 0.59
CA THR A 167 -19.65 -2.11 0.52
C THR A 167 -19.66 -0.60 0.36
N VAL A 168 -20.52 -0.09 -0.51
CA VAL A 168 -20.70 1.36 -0.72
C VAL A 168 -21.19 2.04 0.57
N GLU A 169 -22.12 1.40 1.28
CA GLU A 169 -22.63 1.91 2.56
C GLU A 169 -21.52 1.97 3.61
N ILE A 170 -20.74 0.90 3.77
CA ILE A 170 -19.62 0.83 4.73
C ILE A 170 -18.63 1.96 4.45
N LEU A 171 -18.16 2.13 3.21
CA LEU A 171 -17.18 3.16 2.86
C LEU A 171 -17.73 4.58 3.06
N SER A 172 -18.99 4.82 2.67
CA SER A 172 -19.65 6.12 2.83
C SER A 172 -19.80 6.52 4.30
N GLN A 173 -20.15 5.57 5.17
CA GLN A 173 -20.24 5.80 6.61
C GLN A 173 -18.86 6.14 7.20
N ARG A 174 -17.79 5.44 6.77
CA ARG A 174 -16.43 5.67 7.26
C ARG A 174 -15.88 7.01 6.81
N TRP A 175 -16.07 7.37 5.54
CA TRP A 175 -15.72 8.68 5.00
C TRP A 175 -16.37 9.82 5.77
N SER A 176 -17.68 9.71 6.03
CA SER A 176 -18.43 10.73 6.77
C SER A 176 -17.92 10.88 8.21
N ARG A 177 -17.52 9.78 8.85
CA ARG A 177 -16.97 9.79 10.22
C ARG A 177 -15.55 10.34 10.31
N ALA A 178 -14.71 10.12 9.30
CA ALA A 178 -13.34 10.64 9.27
C ALA A 178 -13.28 12.18 9.13
N ARG A 179 -14.41 12.82 8.81
CA ARG A 179 -14.55 14.26 8.55
C ARG A 179 -15.14 15.08 9.70
N HIS A 180 -15.52 14.46 10.81
CA HIS A 180 -16.10 15.10 12.00
C HIS A 180 -15.16 14.98 13.20
#